data_AF-A0A2V1IPL2-F1
#
_entry.id   AF-A0A2V1IPL2-F1
#
_cell.length_a   1.000
_cell.length_b   1.000
_cell.length_c   1.000
_cell.angle_alpha   90.00
_cell.angle_beta   90.00
_cell.angle_gamma   90.00
#
_symmetry.space_group_name_H-M   'P 1'
#
loop_
_entity.id
_entity.type
_entity.pdbx_description
1 polymer ?
#
loop_
_entity_poly.entity_id
_entity_poly.type
_entity_poly.pdbx_seq_one_letter_code
_entity_poly.pdbx_strand_id
1 'polypeptide(L)'
;MKKHTRKPLCPVSKNFYSTITDRVRDSLRSVGREDAAEATMGCIDRYMADGTLPPGGSDAATILVFNLLRIEIDKALQRSRRARQRAAERVADAARKHREPAAVAAVSAPAAAEQDVDSDDAEDEEPEPFRPRNRRERRLYEQEVRRAANRLRRRLARQ
;
A
#
# COMPACT_ATOMS: atom_id res chain seq x y z
N MET A 1 -0.76 30.86 -25.09
CA MET A 1 -1.18 29.44 -24.93
C MET A 1 -0.16 28.72 -24.03
N LYS A 2 -0.44 28.56 -22.73
CA LYS A 2 0.48 27.90 -21.80
C LYS A 2 0.37 26.39 -22.02
N LYS A 3 1.32 25.81 -22.76
CA LYS A 3 1.43 24.36 -22.93
C LYS A 3 1.78 23.76 -21.58
N HIS A 4 0.80 23.20 -20.88
CA HIS A 4 1.06 22.35 -19.72
C HIS A 4 1.76 21.09 -20.24
N THR A 5 3.09 21.10 -20.27
CA THR A 5 3.88 19.88 -20.41
C THR A 5 3.51 19.02 -19.21
N ARG A 6 2.70 17.98 -19.44
CA ARG A 6 2.41 16.97 -18.42
C ARG A 6 3.76 16.46 -17.97
N LYS A 7 4.17 16.82 -16.74
CA LYS A 7 5.39 16.28 -16.12
C LYS A 7 5.34 14.77 -16.31
N PRO A 8 6.35 14.15 -16.94
CA PRO A 8 6.34 12.71 -17.14
C PRO A 8 6.15 12.07 -15.76
N LEU A 9 5.15 11.21 -15.63
CA LEU A 9 4.89 10.52 -14.39
C LEU A 9 6.11 9.64 -14.10
N CYS A 10 6.97 10.09 -13.19
CA CYS A 10 8.12 9.32 -12.72
C CYS A 10 7.63 7.90 -12.35
N PRO A 11 8.25 6.84 -12.87
CA PRO A 11 7.75 5.47 -12.71
C PRO A 11 7.92 4.94 -11.27
N VAL A 12 8.71 5.63 -10.45
CA VAL A 12 8.94 5.36 -9.02
C VAL A 12 8.40 6.48 -8.14
N SER A 13 8.39 6.27 -6.82
CA SER A 13 8.02 7.32 -5.87
C SER A 13 9.08 8.43 -5.83
N LYS A 14 8.66 9.68 -5.61
CA LYS A 14 9.57 10.83 -5.46
C LYS A 14 10.67 10.59 -4.42
N ASN A 15 10.33 10.03 -3.26
CA ASN A 15 11.29 9.77 -2.19
C ASN A 15 12.39 8.79 -2.62
N PHE A 16 12.01 7.70 -3.30
CA PHE A 16 12.99 6.75 -3.83
C PHE A 16 13.92 7.42 -4.87
N TYR A 17 13.34 8.25 -5.75
CA TYR A 17 14.11 8.98 -6.74
C TYR A 17 15.11 9.96 -6.13
N SER A 18 14.71 10.73 -5.12
CA SER A 18 15.67 11.62 -4.42
C SER A 18 16.77 10.82 -3.74
N THR A 19 16.42 9.74 -3.01
CA THR A 19 17.41 8.91 -2.33
C THR A 19 18.42 8.28 -3.29
N ILE A 20 17.98 7.78 -4.45
CA ILE A 20 18.90 7.19 -5.43
C ILE A 20 19.80 8.26 -6.05
N THR A 21 19.26 9.47 -6.28
CA THR A 21 20.01 10.60 -6.83
C THR A 21 21.13 11.03 -5.89
N ASP A 22 20.81 11.19 -4.60
CA ASP A 22 21.78 11.56 -3.57
C ASP A 22 22.86 10.48 -3.44
N ARG A 23 22.46 9.20 -3.37
CA ARG A 23 23.39 8.07 -3.27
C ARG A 23 24.34 7.97 -4.46
N VAL A 24 23.87 8.20 -5.69
CA VAL A 24 24.71 8.21 -6.89
C VAL A 24 25.74 9.34 -6.81
N ARG A 25 25.30 10.55 -6.46
CA ARG A 25 26.18 11.72 -6.32
C ARG A 25 27.24 11.50 -5.25
N ASP A 26 26.84 11.02 -4.07
CA ASP A 26 27.75 10.78 -2.95
C ASP A 26 28.77 9.68 -3.26
N SER A 27 28.32 8.60 -3.91
CA SER A 27 29.18 7.47 -4.29
C SER A 27 30.24 7.90 -5.32
N LEU A 28 29.83 8.68 -6.32
CA LEU A 28 30.75 9.15 -7.37
C LEU A 28 31.68 10.25 -6.86
N ARG A 29 31.20 11.13 -5.97
CA ARG A 29 32.05 12.08 -5.24
C ARG A 29 33.15 11.35 -4.45
N SER A 30 32.80 10.27 -3.76
CA SER A 30 33.74 9.51 -2.94
C SER A 30 34.87 8.86 -3.75
N VAL A 31 34.66 8.61 -5.04
CA VAL A 31 35.64 8.02 -5.96
C VAL A 31 36.30 9.11 -6.84
N GLY A 32 36.02 10.39 -6.61
CA GLY A 32 36.58 11.50 -7.39
C GLY A 32 36.05 11.60 -8.83
N ARG A 33 34.87 11.03 -9.10
CA ARG A 33 34.23 10.95 -10.43
C ARG A 33 32.89 11.70 -10.47
N GLU A 34 32.87 12.91 -9.93
CA GLU A 34 31.66 13.75 -9.91
C GLU A 34 31.12 14.06 -11.32
N ASP A 35 32.01 14.09 -12.31
CA ASP A 35 31.71 14.23 -13.75
C ASP A 35 30.73 13.17 -14.27
N ALA A 36 30.80 11.96 -13.72
CA ALA A 36 29.97 10.84 -14.15
C ALA A 36 28.56 10.83 -13.53
N ALA A 37 28.25 11.72 -12.57
CA ALA A 37 27.00 11.66 -11.83
C ALA A 37 25.77 11.93 -12.69
N GLU A 38 25.83 12.95 -13.54
CA GLU A 38 24.73 13.28 -14.45
C GLU A 38 24.54 12.19 -15.52
N ALA A 39 25.63 11.67 -16.09
CA ALA A 39 25.60 10.58 -17.04
C ALA A 39 24.98 9.30 -16.43
N THR A 40 25.35 8.99 -15.18
CA THR A 40 24.81 7.84 -14.44
C THR A 40 23.32 8.00 -14.18
N MET A 41 22.87 9.17 -13.74
CA MET A 41 21.45 9.45 -13.55
C MET A 41 20.67 9.37 -14.86
N GLY A 42 21.22 9.88 -15.96
CA GLY A 42 20.61 9.75 -17.29
C GLY A 42 20.50 8.30 -17.78
N CYS A 43 21.42 7.41 -17.39
CA CYS A 43 21.29 5.97 -17.62
C CYS A 43 20.17 5.35 -16.77
N ILE A 44 20.09 5.72 -15.49
CA ILE A 44 19.03 5.23 -14.58
C ILE A 44 17.64 5.69 -15.06
N ASP A 45 17.51 6.94 -15.51
CA ASP A 45 16.25 7.48 -16.02
C ASP A 45 15.76 6.74 -17.25
N ARG A 46 16.65 6.46 -18.20
CA ARG A 46 16.34 5.63 -19.38
C ARG A 46 15.92 4.23 -18.96
N TYR A 47 16.70 3.57 -18.12
CA TYR A 47 16.36 2.25 -17.60
C TYR A 47 14.97 2.19 -16.93
N MET A 48 14.64 3.21 -16.13
CA MET A 48 13.33 3.28 -15.48
C MET A 48 12.17 3.53 -16.46
N ALA A 49 12.43 4.22 -17.57
CA ALA A 49 11.43 4.57 -18.58
C ALA A 49 11.08 3.38 -19.49
N ASP A 50 12.09 2.71 -20.04
CA ASP A 50 11.92 1.70 -21.09
C ASP A 50 12.76 0.41 -20.87
N GLY A 51 13.56 0.35 -19.81
CA GLY A 51 14.42 -0.81 -19.52
C GLY A 51 15.77 -0.78 -20.25
N THR A 52 16.11 0.32 -20.93
CA THR A 52 17.39 0.46 -21.64
C THR A 52 18.58 0.35 -20.68
N LEU A 53 19.52 -0.52 -21.02
CA LEU A 53 20.76 -0.69 -20.26
C LEU A 53 21.82 0.35 -20.69
N PRO A 54 22.79 0.67 -19.80
CA PRO A 54 23.92 1.49 -20.19
C PRO A 54 24.66 0.89 -21.39
N PRO A 55 25.00 1.69 -22.41
CA PRO A 55 25.84 1.24 -23.53
C PRO A 55 27.18 0.68 -23.04
N GLY A 56 27.73 -0.32 -23.73
CA GLY A 56 29.01 -0.92 -23.33
C GLY A 56 30.21 0.03 -23.33
N GLY A 57 30.14 1.14 -24.09
CA GLY A 57 31.13 2.22 -24.09
C GLY A 57 30.91 3.29 -23.01
N SER A 58 29.99 3.07 -22.07
CA SER A 58 29.79 4.00 -20.95
C SER A 58 30.98 3.95 -20.00
N ASP A 59 31.16 5.03 -19.23
CA ASP A 59 32.17 5.10 -18.19
C ASP A 59 32.04 3.92 -17.18
N ALA A 60 33.18 3.37 -16.76
CA ALA A 60 33.22 2.20 -15.90
C ALA A 60 32.55 2.44 -14.54
N ALA A 61 32.69 3.64 -13.97
CA ALA A 61 32.03 3.98 -12.70
C ALA A 61 30.51 4.06 -12.88
N THR A 62 30.05 4.58 -14.02
CA THR A 62 28.62 4.59 -14.38
C THR A 62 28.04 3.17 -14.45
N ILE A 63 28.73 2.25 -15.14
CA ILE A 63 28.29 0.85 -15.28
C ILE A 63 28.25 0.17 -13.90
N LEU A 64 29.27 0.36 -13.08
CA LEU A 64 29.38 -0.24 -11.76
C LEU A 64 28.27 0.26 -10.83
N VAL A 65 28.08 1.57 -10.72
CA VAL A 65 27.02 2.17 -9.88
C VAL A 65 25.64 1.73 -10.36
N PHE A 66 25.39 1.75 -11.68
CA PHE A 66 24.13 1.27 -12.24
C PHE A 66 23.84 -0.19 -11.86
N ASN A 67 24.81 -1.09 -12.04
CA ASN A 67 24.62 -2.51 -11.76
C ASN A 67 24.35 -2.80 -10.28
N LEU A 68 25.01 -2.07 -9.37
CA LEU A 68 24.75 -2.17 -7.94
C LEU A 68 23.32 -1.73 -7.57
N LEU A 69 22.83 -0.67 -8.21
CA LEU A 69 21.51 -0.10 -7.91
C LEU A 69 20.37 -0.77 -8.69
N ARG A 70 20.66 -1.53 -9.76
CA ARG A 70 19.66 -2.12 -10.65
C ARG A 70 18.59 -2.92 -9.91
N ILE A 71 19.00 -3.81 -9.01
CA ILE A 71 18.07 -4.64 -8.23
C ILE A 71 17.16 -3.79 -7.32
N GLU A 72 17.68 -2.70 -6.76
CA GLU A 72 16.90 -1.78 -5.93
C GLU A 72 15.88 -1.01 -6.79
N ILE A 73 16.30 -0.56 -7.97
CA ILE A 73 15.45 0.12 -8.96
C ILE A 73 14.30 -0.81 -9.39
N ASP A 74 14.60 -2.07 -9.70
CA ASP A 74 13.60 -3.07 -10.11
C ASP A 74 12.56 -3.31 -9.01
N LYS A 75 13.02 -3.47 -7.76
CA LYS A 75 12.12 -3.60 -6.60
C LYS A 75 11.24 -2.36 -6.42
N ALA A 76 11.80 -1.17 -6.60
CA ALA A 76 11.07 0.08 -6.50
C ALA A 76 10.02 0.22 -7.62
N LEU A 77 10.36 -0.13 -8.85
CA LEU A 77 9.44 -0.18 -9.99
C LEU A 77 8.29 -1.16 -9.72
N GLN A 78 8.59 -2.38 -9.27
CA GLN A 78 7.56 -3.37 -8.96
C GLN A 78 6.62 -2.90 -7.83
N ARG A 79 7.18 -2.33 -6.76
CA ARG A 79 6.39 -1.75 -5.66
C ARG A 79 5.49 -0.63 -6.16
N SER A 80 6.02 0.28 -6.97
CA SER A 80 5.28 1.40 -7.56
C SER A 80 4.14 0.91 -8.45
N ARG A 81 4.40 -0.06 -9.35
CA ARG A 81 3.38 -0.69 -10.20
C ARG A 81 2.25 -1.31 -9.38
N ARG A 82 2.59 -2.12 -8.36
CA ARG A 82 1.59 -2.72 -7.45
C ARG A 82 0.79 -1.67 -6.69
N ALA A 83 1.42 -0.58 -6.24
CA ALA A 83 0.73 0.49 -5.54
C ALA A 83 -0.27 1.22 -6.45
N ARG A 84 0.11 1.49 -7.70
CA ARG A 84 -0.77 2.10 -8.73
C ARG A 84 -1.92 1.18 -9.09
N GLN A 85 -1.66 -0.11 -9.27
CA GLN A 85 -2.69 -1.11 -9.57
C GLN A 85 -3.74 -1.15 -8.45
N ARG A 86 -3.32 -1.24 -7.18
CA ARG A 86 -4.25 -1.18 -6.04
C ARG A 86 -4.99 0.15 -5.93
N ALA A 87 -4.38 1.26 -6.33
CA ALA A 87 -5.07 2.55 -6.37
C ALA A 87 -6.14 2.58 -7.45
N ALA A 88 -5.85 2.05 -8.63
CA ALA A 88 -6.82 1.92 -9.71
C ALA A 88 -7.98 0.98 -9.33
N GLU A 89 -7.69 -0.15 -8.69
CA GLU A 89 -8.69 -1.07 -8.14
C GLU A 89 -9.62 -0.36 -7.14
N ARG A 90 -9.07 0.39 -6.17
CA ARG A 90 -9.89 1.17 -5.22
C ARG A 90 -10.78 2.20 -5.90
N VAL A 91 -10.29 2.85 -6.96
CA VAL A 91 -11.08 3.83 -7.73
C VAL A 91 -12.19 3.12 -8.52
N ALA A 92 -11.89 1.97 -9.14
CA ALA A 92 -12.88 1.17 -9.85
C ALA A 92 -13.97 0.62 -8.91
N ASP A 93 -13.58 0.11 -7.74
CA ASP A 93 -14.51 -0.37 -6.71
C ASP A 93 -15.40 0.75 -6.17
N ALA A 94 -14.85 1.95 -5.95
CA ALA A 94 -15.64 3.12 -5.55
C ALA A 94 -16.63 3.52 -6.66
N ALA A 95 -16.20 3.53 -7.93
CA ALA A 95 -17.07 3.82 -9.06
C ALA A 95 -18.21 2.79 -9.21
N ARG A 96 -17.93 1.50 -8.98
CA ARG A 96 -18.96 0.44 -8.99
C ARG A 96 -19.97 0.62 -7.86
N LYS A 97 -19.52 0.92 -6.63
CA LYS A 97 -20.41 1.17 -5.49
C LYS A 97 -21.29 2.41 -5.67
N HIS A 98 -20.82 3.43 -6.39
CA HIS A 98 -21.64 4.60 -6.72
C HIS A 98 -22.64 4.35 -7.86
N ARG A 99 -22.49 3.28 -8.65
CA ARG A 99 -23.39 2.93 -9.75
C ARG A 99 -24.54 2.00 -9.32
N GLU A 100 -24.42 1.32 -8.17
CA GLU A 100 -25.49 0.54 -7.55
C GLU A 100 -26.02 1.23 -6.29
N PRO A 101 -27.06 2.06 -6.44
CA PRO A 101 -28.17 1.97 -5.51
C PRO A 101 -29.51 2.15 -6.25
N ALA A 102 -30.08 1.07 -6.77
CA ALA A 102 -31.48 1.10 -7.26
C ALA A 102 -32.23 -0.24 -7.25
N ALA A 103 -31.63 -1.37 -6.84
CA ALA A 103 -32.28 -2.66 -7.06
C ALA A 103 -32.00 -3.74 -5.99
N VAL A 104 -31.99 -3.41 -4.70
CA VAL A 104 -32.21 -4.39 -3.61
C VAL A 104 -32.72 -3.67 -2.35
N ALA A 105 -33.93 -3.13 -2.44
CA ALA A 105 -34.68 -2.66 -1.28
C ALA A 105 -36.16 -2.99 -1.46
N ALA A 106 -36.47 -4.28 -1.54
CA ALA A 106 -37.83 -4.76 -1.33
C ALA A 106 -37.81 -6.20 -0.81
N VAL A 107 -38.66 -6.42 0.18
CA VAL A 107 -39.19 -7.71 0.69
C VAL A 107 -38.54 -8.25 1.98
N SER A 108 -39.15 -7.78 3.07
CA SER A 108 -39.71 -8.56 4.19
C SER A 108 -38.83 -9.00 5.38
N ALA A 109 -39.22 -8.44 6.54
CA ALA A 109 -39.28 -9.11 7.83
C ALA A 109 -40.70 -8.87 8.41
N PRO A 110 -41.17 -9.58 9.46
CA PRO A 110 -40.75 -10.87 10.03
C PRO A 110 -41.92 -11.88 10.14
N ALA A 111 -41.64 -13.16 10.35
CA ALA A 111 -42.63 -14.13 10.83
C ALA A 111 -42.05 -14.91 12.01
N ALA A 112 -42.83 -14.91 13.09
CA ALA A 112 -42.57 -15.61 14.35
C ALA A 112 -42.49 -17.13 14.14
N ALA A 113 -41.58 -17.77 14.86
CA ALA A 113 -41.66 -19.18 15.21
C ALA A 113 -41.03 -19.34 16.59
N GLU A 114 -41.90 -19.56 17.58
CA GLU A 114 -41.51 -20.06 18.88
C GLU A 114 -41.03 -21.51 18.74
N GLN A 115 -39.97 -21.86 19.45
CA GLN A 115 -39.70 -23.24 19.82
C GLN A 115 -38.96 -23.25 21.17
N ASP A 116 -39.75 -23.61 22.17
CA ASP A 116 -39.35 -24.11 23.49
C ASP A 116 -38.51 -25.38 23.33
N VAL A 117 -37.33 -25.39 23.95
CA VAL A 117 -36.71 -26.62 24.44
C VAL A 117 -35.98 -26.29 25.73
N ASP A 118 -36.55 -26.83 26.78
CA ASP A 118 -36.16 -26.78 28.19
C ASP A 118 -34.93 -27.66 28.48
N SER A 119 -34.32 -27.40 29.63
CA SER A 119 -33.43 -28.25 30.43
C SER A 119 -31.91 -27.98 30.43
N ASP A 120 -31.51 -27.23 31.46
CA ASP A 120 -30.45 -27.52 32.46
C ASP A 120 -29.03 -27.89 31.98
N ASP A 121 -28.07 -26.96 32.17
CA ASP A 121 -27.09 -27.06 33.26
C ASP A 121 -26.28 -25.74 33.35
N ALA A 122 -26.07 -25.25 34.56
CA ALA A 122 -25.39 -24.00 34.85
C ALA A 122 -23.93 -24.28 35.23
N GLU A 123 -23.01 -24.08 34.29
CA GLU A 123 -21.59 -23.92 34.63
C GLU A 123 -21.13 -22.51 34.27
N ASP A 124 -20.73 -21.77 35.32
CA ASP A 124 -19.98 -20.51 35.26
C ASP A 124 -18.61 -20.76 34.61
N GLU A 125 -18.57 -20.92 33.29
CA GLU A 125 -17.32 -20.88 32.54
C GLU A 125 -16.92 -19.41 32.30
N GLU A 126 -15.93 -18.93 33.07
CA GLU A 126 -15.18 -17.72 32.72
C GLU A 126 -14.74 -17.85 31.25
N PRO A 127 -15.13 -16.93 30.36
CA PRO A 127 -14.83 -17.08 28.94
C PRO A 127 -13.31 -17.10 28.76
N GLU A 128 -12.79 -18.23 28.24
CA GLU A 128 -11.36 -18.39 28.01
C GLU A 128 -10.78 -17.16 27.30
N PRO A 129 -9.65 -16.59 27.77
CA PRO A 129 -9.10 -15.39 27.18
C PRO A 129 -8.77 -15.65 25.70
N PHE A 130 -9.47 -14.94 24.80
CA PHE A 130 -9.30 -15.06 23.36
C PHE A 130 -7.83 -14.87 22.97
N ARG A 131 -7.17 -15.95 22.55
CA ARG A 131 -5.80 -15.94 22.03
C ARG A 131 -5.85 -15.95 20.50
N PRO A 132 -5.68 -14.80 19.82
CA PRO A 132 -5.84 -14.75 18.37
C PRO A 132 -4.76 -15.58 17.67
N ARG A 133 -5.17 -16.50 16.79
CA ARG A 133 -4.24 -17.35 16.00
C ARG A 133 -3.58 -16.58 14.85
N ASN A 134 -4.23 -15.52 14.33
CA ASN A 134 -3.71 -14.72 13.21
C ASN A 134 -3.73 -13.20 13.50
N ARG A 135 -2.74 -12.47 12.96
CA ARG A 135 -2.61 -11.00 13.10
C ARG A 135 -3.85 -10.24 12.63
N ARG A 136 -4.57 -10.77 11.63
CA ARG A 136 -5.82 -10.17 11.13
C ARG A 136 -6.97 -10.31 12.12
N GLU A 137 -7.12 -11.48 12.73
CA GLU A 137 -8.14 -11.78 13.74
C GLU A 137 -7.91 -10.94 14.99
N ARG A 138 -6.65 -10.81 15.42
CA ARG A 138 -6.28 -9.93 16.54
C ARG A 138 -6.77 -8.49 16.34
N ARG A 139 -6.56 -7.93 15.15
CA ARG A 139 -6.97 -6.56 14.83
C ARG A 139 -8.49 -6.37 14.81
N LEU A 140 -9.24 -7.39 14.39
CA LEU A 140 -10.69 -7.36 14.39
C LEU A 140 -11.23 -7.39 15.82
N TYR A 141 -10.72 -8.29 16.64
CA TYR A 141 -11.07 -8.39 18.05
C TYR A 141 -10.77 -7.08 18.81
N GLU A 142 -9.56 -6.52 18.66
CA GLU A 142 -9.19 -5.24 19.28
C GLU A 142 -10.13 -4.09 18.84
N GLN A 143 -10.56 -4.06 17.57
CA GLN A 143 -11.51 -3.07 17.09
C GLN A 143 -12.91 -3.26 17.69
N GLU A 144 -13.37 -4.50 17.84
CA GLU A 144 -14.68 -4.81 18.44
C GLU A 144 -14.71 -4.46 19.92
N VAL A 145 -13.68 -4.82 20.68
CA VAL A 145 -13.52 -4.43 22.09
C VAL A 145 -13.55 -2.90 22.22
N ARG A 146 -12.82 -2.18 21.37
CA ARG A 146 -12.82 -0.70 21.39
C ARG A 146 -14.18 -0.12 21.07
N ARG A 147 -14.94 -0.72 20.13
CA ARG A 147 -16.31 -0.30 19.81
C ARG A 147 -17.27 -0.59 20.96
N ALA A 148 -17.14 -1.72 21.63
CA ALA A 148 -17.96 -2.09 22.79
C ALA A 148 -17.70 -1.13 23.97
N ALA A 149 -16.44 -0.87 24.30
CA ALA A 149 -16.06 0.09 25.33
C ALA A 149 -16.60 1.50 25.05
N ASN A 150 -16.54 1.95 23.79
CA ASN A 150 -17.10 3.25 23.40
C ASN A 150 -18.64 3.27 23.50
N ARG A 151 -19.32 2.16 23.20
CA ARG A 151 -20.78 2.05 23.39
C ARG A 151 -21.14 2.13 24.88
N LEU A 152 -20.40 1.45 25.74
CA LEU A 152 -20.60 1.48 27.19
C LEU A 152 -20.36 2.88 27.76
N ARG A 153 -19.25 3.53 27.40
CA ARG A 153 -18.96 4.93 27.81
C ARG A 153 -20.08 5.89 27.40
N ARG A 154 -20.62 5.76 26.20
CA ARG A 154 -21.73 6.59 25.71
C ARG A 154 -23.04 6.34 26.46
N ARG A 155 -23.28 5.11 26.94
CA ARG A 155 -24.46 4.78 27.76
C ARG A 155 -24.32 5.37 29.16
N LEU A 156 -23.16 5.22 29.78
CA LEU A 156 -22.88 5.78 31.11
C LEU A 156 -22.90 7.31 31.14
N ALA A 157 -22.50 7.98 30.06
CA ALA A 157 -22.54 9.44 29.96
C ALA A 157 -23.95 10.03 29.68
N ARG A 158 -24.98 9.18 29.54
CA ARG A 158 -26.38 9.59 29.32
C ARG A 158 -27.28 9.38 30.54
N GLN A 159 -26.76 8.79 31.61
CA GLN A 159 -27.38 8.77 32.94
C GLN A 159 -26.84 9.96 33.74
#